data_AF-A0A0W1S741-F1
#
_entry.id   AF-A0A0W1S741-F1
#
_cell.length_a   1.000
_cell.length_b   1.000
_cell.length_c   1.000
_cell.angle_alpha   90.00
_cell.angle_beta   90.00
_cell.angle_gamma   90.00
#
_symmetry.space_group_name_H-M   'P 1'
#
loop_
_entity.id
_entity.type
_entity.pdbx_description
1 polymer ?
#
loop_
_entity_poly.entity_id
_entity_poly.type
_entity_poly.pdbx_seq_one_letter_code
_entity_poly.pdbx_strand_id
1 'polypeptide(L)'
;YPNLPTEVVNALNELGQNRLRDVARYAEELAEHKEREARLKDESPEGEIEERSDDLPDDVPTKATITVKEINNNRYYYWQWREGDKIKSKYKGPVNPD
;
A
#
# COMPACT_ATOMS: atom_id res chain seq x y z
N TYR A 1 3.61 -25.29 -15.54
CA TYR A 1 3.36 -24.03 -16.27
C TYR A 1 2.90 -22.98 -15.28
N PRO A 2 3.32 -21.72 -15.42
CA PRO A 2 2.85 -20.64 -14.55
C PRO A 2 1.32 -20.57 -14.65
N ASN A 3 0.63 -20.47 -13.50
CA ASN A 3 -0.83 -20.43 -13.39
C ASN A 3 -1.34 -19.01 -13.77
N LEU A 4 -0.98 -18.56 -14.97
CA LEU A 4 -1.35 -17.24 -15.47
C LEU A 4 -2.70 -17.34 -16.20
N PRO A 5 -3.58 -16.33 -16.03
CA PRO A 5 -4.80 -16.23 -16.81
C PRO A 5 -4.49 -16.25 -18.32
N THR A 6 -5.36 -16.89 -19.10
CA THR A 6 -5.19 -17.02 -20.56
C THR A 6 -5.02 -15.68 -21.25
N GLU A 7 -5.68 -14.62 -20.77
CA GLU A 7 -5.54 -13.26 -21.29
C GLU A 7 -4.10 -12.73 -21.15
N VAL A 8 -3.46 -12.98 -20.00
CA VAL A 8 -2.07 -12.58 -19.76
C VAL A 8 -1.12 -13.37 -20.66
N VAL A 9 -1.37 -14.67 -20.81
CA VAL A 9 -0.56 -15.53 -21.68
C VAL A 9 -0.66 -15.09 -23.14
N ASN A 10 -1.87 -14.79 -23.61
CA ASN A 10 -2.11 -14.30 -24.97
C ASN A 10 -1.40 -12.96 -25.20
N ALA A 11 -1.52 -12.01 -24.27
CA ALA A 11 -0.83 -10.73 -24.36
C ALA A 11 0.69 -10.89 -24.42
N LEU A 12 1.28 -11.80 -23.64
CA LEU A 12 2.72 -12.08 -23.68
C LEU A 12 3.15 -12.70 -25.01
N ASN A 13 2.34 -13.61 -25.58
CA ASN A 13 2.65 -14.26 -26.86
C ASN A 13 2.65 -13.28 -28.05
N GLU A 14 1.89 -12.17 -27.96
CA GLU A 14 1.89 -11.12 -28.98
C GLU A 14 3.11 -10.18 -28.90
N LEU A 15 3.90 -10.25 -27.82
CA LEU A 15 5.06 -9.39 -27.63
C LEU A 15 6.33 -9.98 -28.25
N GLY A 16 7.15 -9.10 -28.81
CA GLY A 16 8.51 -9.46 -29.26
C GLY A 16 9.47 -9.70 -28.09
N GLN A 17 10.56 -10.43 -28.36
CA GLN A 17 11.56 -10.86 -27.37
C GLN A 17 12.07 -9.73 -26.45
N ASN A 18 12.31 -8.53 -27.00
CA ASN A 18 12.83 -7.43 -26.19
C ASN A 18 11.80 -6.92 -25.18
N ARG A 19 10.53 -6.81 -25.59
CA ARG A 19 9.43 -6.41 -24.71
C ARG A 19 9.16 -7.46 -23.64
N LEU A 20 9.29 -8.75 -23.97
CA LEU A 20 9.19 -9.83 -22.97
C LEU A 20 10.26 -9.71 -21.88
N ARG A 21 11.48 -9.28 -22.23
CA ARG A 21 12.54 -9.02 -21.24
C ARG A 21 12.22 -7.82 -20.36
N ASP A 22 11.68 -6.74 -20.93
CA ASP A 22 11.25 -5.58 -20.15
C ASP A 22 10.11 -5.92 -19.18
N VAL A 23 9.14 -6.73 -19.62
CA VAL A 23 8.05 -7.23 -18.77
C VAL A 23 8.58 -8.11 -17.64
N ALA A 24 9.55 -8.99 -17.92
CA ALA A 24 10.16 -9.83 -16.89
C ALA A 24 10.85 -8.98 -15.80
N ARG A 25 11.64 -7.97 -16.19
CA ARG A 25 12.28 -7.04 -15.25
C ARG A 25 11.24 -6.29 -14.41
N TYR A 26 10.22 -5.72 -15.06
CA TYR A 26 9.18 -5.00 -14.35
C TYR A 26 8.39 -5.90 -13.39
N ALA A 27 8.09 -7.14 -13.78
CA ALA A 27 7.39 -8.11 -12.94
C ALA A 27 8.21 -8.48 -11.70
N GLU A 28 9.54 -8.57 -11.82
CA GLU A 28 10.45 -8.83 -10.71
C GLU A 28 10.49 -7.63 -9.73
N GLU A 29 10.67 -6.41 -10.25
CA GLU A 29 10.60 -5.18 -9.42
C GLU A 29 9.25 -5.04 -8.71
N LEU A 30 8.15 -5.37 -9.39
CA LEU A 30 6.81 -5.36 -8.81
C LEU A 30 6.65 -6.42 -7.71
N ALA A 31 7.25 -7.61 -7.87
CA ALA A 31 7.24 -8.65 -6.86
C ALA A 31 8.03 -8.22 -5.62
N GLU A 32 9.22 -7.65 -5.79
CA GLU A 32 10.03 -7.12 -4.69
C GLU A 32 9.32 -5.98 -3.95
N HIS A 33 8.63 -5.08 -4.67
CA HIS A 33 7.82 -4.03 -4.06
C HIS A 33 6.70 -4.64 -3.20
N LYS A 34 5.93 -5.58 -3.75
CA LYS A 34 4.84 -6.24 -3.04
C LYS A 34 5.31 -7.06 -1.85
N GLU A 35 6.48 -7.70 -1.94
CA GLU A 35 7.07 -8.43 -0.81
C GLU A 35 7.51 -7.46 0.30
N ARG A 36 8.10 -6.31 -0.05
CA ARG A 36 8.42 -5.25 0.92
C ARG A 36 7.17 -4.68 1.57
N GLU A 37 6.12 -4.40 0.79
CA GLU A 37 4.83 -3.97 1.33
C GLU A 37 4.20 -5.02 2.24
N ALA A 38 4.26 -6.30 1.86
CA ALA A 38 3.76 -7.39 2.69
C ALA A 38 4.53 -7.52 4.00
N ARG A 39 5.86 -7.38 3.98
CA ARG A 39 6.70 -7.36 5.18
C ARG A 39 6.43 -6.15 6.08
N LEU A 40 6.26 -4.97 5.50
CA LEU A 40 5.88 -3.75 6.23
C LEU A 40 4.48 -3.86 6.83
N LYS A 41 3.57 -4.56 6.15
CA LYS A 41 2.21 -4.86 6.63
C LYS A 41 2.16 -5.95 7.71
N ASP A 42 3.16 -6.82 7.79
CA ASP A 42 3.29 -7.83 8.85
C ASP A 42 3.98 -7.26 10.10
N GLU A 43 4.93 -6.32 9.93
CA GLU A 43 5.62 -5.63 11.04
C GLU A 43 4.85 -4.43 11.61
N SER A 44 3.85 -3.92 10.90
CA SER A 44 3.01 -2.82 11.37
C SER A 44 1.53 -3.20 11.28
N PRO A 45 0.74 -3.11 12.37
CA PRO A 45 -0.71 -3.15 12.26
C PRO A 45 -1.15 -1.90 11.50
N GLU A 46 -1.31 -2.11 10.20
CA GLU A 46 -1.93 -1.24 9.20
C GLU A 46 -1.10 -0.08 8.63
N GLY A 47 -0.84 -0.22 7.32
CA GLY A 47 -0.89 0.81 6.27
C GLY A 47 0.36 1.66 6.07
N GLU A 48 0.61 2.01 4.80
CA GLU A 48 1.66 2.96 4.38
C GLU A 48 1.67 4.16 5.31
N ILE A 49 2.84 4.37 5.91
CA ILE A 49 3.13 5.40 6.90
C ILE A 49 3.49 6.66 6.12
N GLU A 50 2.50 7.45 5.71
CA GLU A 50 2.77 8.74 5.07
C GLU A 50 3.15 9.80 6.11
N GLU A 51 4.10 10.64 5.67
CA GLU A 51 4.82 11.67 6.39
C GLU A 51 3.95 12.55 7.30
N ARG A 52 4.51 12.82 8.48
CA ARG A 52 4.04 13.69 9.56
C ARG A 52 3.34 14.96 9.03
N SER A 53 2.03 14.91 8.85
CA SER A 53 1.27 16.13 8.56
C SER A 53 1.15 16.96 9.84
N ASP A 54 1.59 18.21 9.77
CA ASP A 54 1.51 19.20 10.85
C ASP A 54 0.07 19.66 11.17
N ASP A 55 -0.93 19.13 10.44
CA ASP A 55 -2.37 19.45 10.54
C ASP A 55 -3.10 18.47 11.49
N LEU A 56 -2.59 18.36 12.72
CA LEU A 56 -3.14 17.47 13.74
C LEU A 56 -4.28 18.17 14.50
N PRO A 57 -5.48 17.57 14.57
CA PRO A 57 -6.56 18.09 15.42
C PRO A 57 -6.22 17.91 16.91
N ASP A 58 -6.78 18.76 17.78
CA ASP A 58 -6.49 18.82 19.24
C ASP A 58 -6.61 17.46 19.98
N ASP A 59 -7.48 16.58 19.48
CA ASP A 59 -7.71 15.21 19.99
C ASP A 59 -6.63 14.18 19.62
N VAL A 60 -5.67 14.56 18.77
CA VAL A 60 -4.65 13.65 18.25
C VAL A 60 -3.28 14.14 18.73
N PRO A 61 -2.51 13.31 19.45
CA PRO A 61 -1.21 13.72 19.94
C PRO A 61 -0.26 13.99 18.78
N THR A 62 0.67 14.92 18.98
CA THR A 62 1.70 15.29 17.98
C THR A 62 2.65 14.16 17.57
N LYS A 63 2.61 13.03 18.28
CA LYS A 63 3.32 11.79 17.93
C LYS A 63 2.49 10.82 17.08
N ALA A 64 1.26 11.19 16.72
CA ALA A 64 0.45 10.36 15.83
C ALA A 64 1.02 10.34 14.43
N THR A 65 0.80 9.22 13.76
CA THR A 65 1.28 8.95 12.41
C THR A 65 0.08 8.69 11.50
N ILE A 66 0.15 9.11 10.24
CA ILE A 66 -0.93 8.82 9.28
C ILE A 66 -0.70 7.43 8.70
N THR A 67 -1.75 6.63 8.75
CA THR A 67 -1.86 5.29 8.19
C THR A 67 -2.91 5.32 7.09
N VAL A 68 -2.61 4.75 5.93
CA VAL A 68 -3.60 4.50 4.88
C VAL A 68 -4.26 3.13 5.08
N LYS A 69 -5.59 3.11 5.27
CA LYS A 69 -6.39 1.88 5.26
C LYS A 69 -7.15 1.75 3.95
N GLU A 70 -6.97 0.61 3.27
CA GLU A 70 -7.75 0.25 2.09
C GLU A 70 -8.92 -0.65 2.48
N ILE A 71 -10.15 -0.22 2.16
CA ILE A 71 -11.39 -0.94 2.44
C ILE A 71 -12.28 -0.84 1.20
N ASN A 72 -12.71 -1.99 0.65
CA ASN A 72 -13.58 -2.06 -0.54
C ASN A 72 -13.04 -1.24 -1.74
N ASN A 73 -11.74 -1.34 -2.05
CA ASN A 73 -11.05 -0.54 -3.08
C ASN A 73 -11.01 0.99 -2.83
N ASN A 74 -11.44 1.46 -1.65
CA ASN A 74 -11.33 2.86 -1.25
C ASN A 74 -10.20 3.02 -0.22
N ARG A 75 -9.36 4.05 -0.39
CA ARG A 75 -8.26 4.37 0.53
C ARG A 75 -8.69 5.48 1.49
N TYR A 76 -8.42 5.29 2.78
CA TYR A 76 -8.79 6.21 3.85
C TYR A 76 -7.57 6.52 4.73
N TYR A 77 -7.39 7.80 5.06
CA TYR A 77 -6.38 8.24 6.01
C TYR A 77 -6.89 8.09 7.45
N TYR A 78 -6.05 7.49 8.29
CA TYR A 78 -6.25 7.37 9.72
C TYR A 78 -5.04 7.93 10.46
N TRP A 79 -5.28 8.71 11.51
CA TRP A 79 -4.26 9.02 12.50
C TRP A 79 -4.13 7.85 13.47
N GLN A 80 -2.95 7.29 13.64
CA GLN A 80 -2.68 6.21 14.58
C GLN A 80 -1.61 6.66 15.58
N TRP A 81 -1.83 6.37 16.87
CA TRP A 81 -0.85 6.63 17.92
C TRP A 81 -0.95 5.60 19.03
N ARG A 82 0.11 5.49 19.83
CA ARG A 82 0.10 4.67 21.06
C ARG A 82 -0.17 5.55 22.28
N GLU A 83 -1.11 5.09 23.09
CA GLU A 83 -1.42 5.64 24.40
C GLU A 83 -1.17 4.52 25.44
N GLY A 84 0.05 4.51 25.99
CA GLY A 84 0.54 3.40 26.81
C GLY A 84 0.62 2.11 26.00
N ASP A 85 -0.08 1.07 26.46
CA ASP A 85 -0.20 -0.24 25.81
C ASP A 85 -1.33 -0.32 24.76
N LYS A 86 -2.13 0.74 24.59
CA LYS A 86 -3.26 0.74 23.67
C LYS A 86 -2.94 1.51 22.41
N ILE A 87 -3.23 0.91 21.26
CA ILE A 87 -3.21 1.60 19.96
C ILE A 87 -4.54 2.32 19.80
N LYS A 88 -4.48 3.63 19.53
CA LYS A 88 -5.62 4.49 19.22
C LYS A 88 -5.55 4.87 17.75
N SER A 89 -6.72 4.98 17.12
CA SER A 89 -6.84 5.42 15.75
C SER A 89 -8.00 6.42 15.60
N LYS A 90 -7.82 7.49 14.82
CA LYS A 90 -8.86 8.46 14.47
C LYS A 90 -8.95 8.62 12.96
N TYR A 91 -10.16 8.61 12.44
CA TYR A 91 -10.41 8.86 11.02
C TYR A 91 -10.02 10.29 10.65
N LYS A 92 -9.19 10.47 9.60
CA LYS A 92 -8.78 11.78 9.08
C LYS A 92 -9.63 12.19 7.88
N GLY A 93 -9.84 11.27 6.94
CA GLY A 93 -10.57 11.56 5.69
C GLY A 93 -10.29 10.53 4.60
N PRO A 94 -11.00 10.60 3.47
CA PRO A 94 -10.69 9.79 2.29
C PRO A 94 -9.38 10.26 1.64
N VAL A 95 -8.61 9.33 1.08
CA VAL A 95 -7.34 9.64 0.38
C VAL A 95 -7.58 10.31 -0.97
N ASN A 96 -8.71 10.01 -1.60
CA ASN A 96 -9.22 10.70 -2.78
C ASN A 96 -10.68 11.08 -2.55
N PRO A 97 -11.02 12.38 -2.46
CA PRO A 97 -12.31 12.88 -2.87
C PRO A 97 -12.21 13.28 -4.36
N ASP A 98 -12.59 12.37 -5.26
CA ASP A 98 -13.03 12.79 -6.60
C ASP A 98 -14.57 12.94 -6.57
#